data_AF-A0A8C5LAS4-F1
#
_entry.id   AF-A0A8C5LAS4-F1
#
_cell.length_a   1.000
_cell.length_b   1.000
_cell.length_c   1.000
_cell.angle_alpha   90.00
_cell.angle_beta   90.00
_cell.angle_gamma   90.00
#
_symmetry.space_group_name_H-M   'P 1'
#
loop_
_entity.id
_entity.type
_entity.pdbx_description
1 polymer ?
#
loop_
_entity_poly.entity_id
_entity_poly.type
_entity_poly.pdbx_seq_one_letter_code
_entity_poly.pdbx_strand_id
1 'polypeptide(L)'
;MAALAAACGGPGRKKLTAWVTVAAFRTQDRDHALLSQFISPFTGCIYGRHITGLCGKKQKEITKAIKRAQIMGFMPVTYKDPAYLKDPKVCNIRYRE
;
A
#
# COMPACT_ATOMS: atom_id res chain seq x y z
N MET A 1 -20.29 25.32 -10.44
CA MET A 1 -19.21 26.32 -10.26
C MET A 1 -18.08 25.64 -9.49
N ALA A 2 -16.93 25.49 -10.16
CA ALA A 2 -15.80 24.66 -9.77
C ALA A 2 -15.14 25.08 -8.46
N ALA A 3 -14.72 24.10 -7.65
CA ALA A 3 -13.78 24.32 -6.55
C ALA A 3 -12.45 23.62 -6.88
N LEU A 4 -11.38 24.39 -6.71
CA LEU A 4 -10.02 24.19 -7.19
C LEU A 4 -9.45 22.78 -7.01
N ALA A 5 -8.88 22.27 -8.10
CA ALA A 5 -7.85 21.25 -8.07
C ALA A 5 -6.63 21.78 -7.30
N ALA A 6 -6.33 21.17 -6.16
CA ALA A 6 -5.06 21.37 -5.47
C ALA A 6 -3.93 20.78 -6.30
N ALA A 7 -3.34 21.62 -7.16
CA ALA A 7 -2.06 21.39 -7.79
C ALA A 7 -0.99 21.20 -6.70
N CYS A 8 -0.55 19.96 -6.49
CA CYS A 8 0.70 19.70 -5.81
C CYS A 8 1.74 19.39 -6.87
N GLY A 9 2.59 20.38 -7.18
CA GLY A 9 3.99 20.26 -7.61
C GLY A 9 4.30 19.32 -8.80
N GLY A 10 4.82 19.91 -9.87
CA GLY A 10 5.15 19.26 -11.14
C GLY A 10 6.14 18.07 -11.13
N PRO A 11 6.50 17.59 -12.34
CA PRO A 11 7.06 16.27 -12.59
C PRO A 11 8.56 16.21 -12.28
N GLY A 12 8.90 15.96 -11.02
CA GLY A 12 10.25 15.61 -10.59
C GLY A 12 10.56 14.14 -10.95
N ARG A 13 11.18 13.97 -12.13
CA ARG A 13 11.85 12.81 -12.73
C ARG A 13 12.57 11.94 -11.68
N LYS A 14 11.88 10.96 -11.09
CA LYS A 14 12.49 9.92 -10.23
C LYS A 14 12.32 8.58 -10.92
N LYS A 15 13.48 8.00 -11.21
CA LYS A 15 13.72 6.81 -12.01
C LYS A 15 12.73 5.69 -11.66
N LEU A 16 11.93 5.31 -12.66
CA LEU A 16 11.59 3.94 -13.01
C LEU A 16 11.68 2.91 -11.86
N THR A 17 10.74 2.92 -10.92
CA THR A 17 10.52 1.77 -10.03
C THR A 17 9.25 1.06 -10.46
N ALA A 18 9.44 0.22 -11.47
CA ALA A 18 8.70 -0.97 -11.84
C ALA A 18 7.18 -1.00 -11.58
N TRP A 19 6.43 -0.68 -12.65
CA TRP A 19 5.14 -1.29 -13.04
C TRP A 19 3.87 -1.05 -12.20
N VAL A 20 3.92 -0.78 -10.90
CA VAL A 20 2.67 -0.78 -10.09
C VAL A 20 1.90 0.56 -10.09
N THR A 21 2.41 1.60 -10.76
CA THR A 21 1.70 2.91 -10.75
C THR A 21 0.53 2.99 -11.74
N VAL A 22 0.38 2.08 -12.72
CA VAL A 22 -0.54 2.33 -13.85
C VAL A 22 -1.87 1.55 -13.80
N ALA A 23 -2.02 0.43 -13.08
CA ALA A 23 -3.26 -0.36 -13.18
C ALA A 23 -4.16 -0.40 -11.92
N ALA A 24 -3.62 -0.20 -10.70
CA ALA A 24 -4.34 -0.57 -9.47
C ALA A 24 -4.87 0.62 -8.62
N PHE A 25 -4.70 1.86 -9.05
CA PHE A 25 -4.97 3.03 -8.19
C PHE A 25 -6.42 3.53 -8.16
N ARG A 26 -7.40 2.71 -8.53
CA ARG A 26 -8.76 2.83 -7.98
C ARG A 26 -8.73 2.08 -6.65
N THR A 27 -8.27 2.74 -5.59
CA THR A 27 -8.38 2.23 -4.21
C THR A 27 -9.85 2.12 -3.84
N GLN A 28 -10.52 1.07 -4.32
CA GLN A 28 -11.70 0.55 -3.68
C GLN A 28 -11.19 -0.18 -2.44
N ASP A 29 -11.73 0.13 -1.26
CA ASP A 29 -11.40 -0.47 0.04
C ASP A 29 -11.61 -2.01 0.10
N ARG A 30 -11.79 -2.68 -1.05
CA ARG A 30 -12.25 -4.07 -1.21
C ARG A 30 -11.14 -5.08 -1.54
N ASP A 31 -10.00 -4.65 -2.09
CA ASP A 31 -8.98 -5.58 -2.56
C ASP A 31 -7.97 -5.91 -1.44
N HIS A 32 -8.35 -6.83 -0.56
CA HIS A 32 -7.49 -7.30 0.55
C HIS A 32 -6.13 -7.82 0.08
N ALA A 33 -6.08 -8.46 -1.09
CA ALA A 33 -4.84 -8.96 -1.71
C ALA A 33 -3.81 -7.84 -1.96
N LEU A 34 -4.26 -6.68 -2.45
CA LEU A 34 -3.38 -5.54 -2.72
C LEU A 34 -2.89 -4.88 -1.43
N LEU A 35 -3.78 -4.75 -0.44
CA LEU A 35 -3.42 -4.16 0.85
C LEU A 35 -2.42 -5.03 1.63
N SER A 36 -2.55 -6.35 1.50
CA SER A 36 -1.67 -7.36 2.10
C SER A 36 -0.20 -7.22 1.66
N GLN A 37 0.05 -6.64 0.48
CA GLN A 37 1.42 -6.38 -0.03
C GLN A 37 2.15 -5.26 0.72
N PHE A 38 1.40 -4.38 1.41
CA PHE A 38 1.95 -3.26 2.19
C PHE A 38 2.13 -3.59 3.68
N ILE A 39 1.97 -4.86 4.06
CA ILE A 39 2.00 -5.35 5.44
C ILE A 39 3.14 -6.37 5.61
N SER A 40 3.78 -6.32 6.78
CA SER A 40 4.78 -7.28 7.23
C SER A 40 4.18 -8.67 7.43
N PRO A 41 4.75 -9.75 6.84
CA PRO A 41 4.22 -11.09 6.97
C PRO A 41 4.20 -11.61 8.40
N PHE A 42 5.24 -11.29 9.18
CA PHE A 42 5.44 -11.80 10.54
C PHE A 42 4.76 -10.97 11.63
N THR A 43 4.65 -9.65 11.42
CA THR A 43 4.21 -8.72 12.48
C THR A 43 2.89 -8.02 12.17
N GLY A 44 2.33 -8.18 10.96
CA GLY A 44 1.11 -7.47 10.56
C GLY A 44 1.27 -5.94 10.50
N CYS A 45 2.50 -5.44 10.64
CA CYS A 45 2.79 -4.01 10.65
C CYS A 45 2.77 -3.41 9.25
N ILE A 46 2.13 -2.24 9.10
CA ILE A 46 2.09 -1.50 7.83
C ILE A 46 3.46 -0.90 7.56
N TYR A 47 4.01 -1.12 6.37
CA TYR A 47 5.30 -0.56 6.01
C TYR A 47 5.28 0.97 5.90
N GLY A 48 6.37 1.60 6.34
CA GLY A 48 6.56 3.04 6.23
C GLY A 48 6.90 3.50 4.81
N ARG A 49 6.81 4.81 4.59
CA ARG A 49 7.07 5.45 3.28
C ARG A 49 8.47 5.17 2.71
N HIS A 50 9.46 5.00 3.59
CA HIS A 50 10.84 4.70 3.18
C HIS A 50 10.98 3.30 2.56
N ILE A 51 10.02 2.41 2.80
CA ILE A 51 9.97 1.06 2.24
C ILE A 51 9.04 1.02 1.02
N THR A 52 7.82 1.56 1.16
CA THR A 52 6.80 1.50 0.10
C THR A 52 7.09 2.43 -1.07
N GLY A 53 7.90 3.48 -0.87
CA GLY A 53 8.23 4.47 -1.90
C GLY A 53 7.04 5.35 -2.34
N LEU A 54 5.90 5.28 -1.65
CA LEU A 54 4.68 5.96 -2.06
C LEU A 54 4.67 7.47 -1.75
N CYS A 55 3.84 8.20 -2.49
CA CYS A 55 3.50 9.58 -2.14
C CYS A 55 2.71 9.63 -0.83
N GLY A 56 2.89 10.68 -0.01
CA GLY A 56 2.23 10.80 1.29
C GLY A 56 0.70 10.75 1.24
N LYS A 57 0.08 11.26 0.15
CA LYS A 57 -1.37 11.15 -0.07
C LYS A 57 -1.80 9.68 -0.24
N LYS A 58 -1.09 8.93 -1.08
CA LYS A 58 -1.37 7.51 -1.34
C LYS A 58 -1.07 6.61 -0.15
N GLN A 59 -0.01 6.89 0.60
CA GLN A 59 0.28 6.18 1.85
C GLN A 59 -0.87 6.34 2.86
N LYS A 60 -1.44 7.55 3.00
CA LYS A 60 -2.58 7.80 3.89
C LYS A 60 -3.84 7.04 3.44
N GLU A 61 -4.10 6.98 2.14
CA GLU A 61 -5.22 6.20 1.57
C GLU A 61 -5.08 4.72 1.92
N ILE A 62 -3.90 4.14 1.72
CA ILE A 62 -3.63 2.71 2.01
C ILE A 62 -3.73 2.43 3.50
N THR A 63 -3.11 3.25 4.36
CA THR A 63 -3.22 3.07 5.81
C THR A 63 -4.67 3.14 6.30
N LYS A 64 -5.50 4.03 5.73
CA LYS A 64 -6.93 4.09 6.07
C LYS A 64 -7.67 2.83 5.62
N ALA A 65 -7.44 2.36 4.39
CA ALA A 65 -8.07 1.15 3.87
C ALA A 65 -7.69 -0.09 4.69
N ILE A 66 -6.40 -0.25 5.04
CA ILE A 66 -5.90 -1.33 5.90
C ILE A 66 -6.60 -1.33 7.26
N LYS A 67 -6.65 -0.17 7.92
CA LYS A 67 -7.29 -0.04 9.24
C LYS A 67 -8.80 -0.33 9.17
N ARG A 68 -9.48 0.10 8.10
CA ARG A 68 -10.90 -0.22 7.87
C ARG A 68 -11.11 -1.72 7.68
N ALA A 69 -10.29 -2.37 6.85
CA ALA A 69 -10.36 -3.81 6.62
C ALA A 69 -10.10 -4.61 7.92
N GLN A 70 -9.20 -4.14 8.78
CA GLN A 70 -8.94 -4.72 10.09
C GLN A 70 -10.14 -4.57 11.03
N ILE A 71 -10.75 -3.39 11.12
CA ILE A 71 -11.92 -3.14 11.96
C ILE A 71 -13.14 -3.95 11.48
N MET A 72 -13.30 -4.08 10.17
CA MET A 72 -14.39 -4.86 9.56
C MET A 72 -14.17 -6.38 9.62
N GLY A 73 -13.00 -6.85 10.10
CA GLY A 73 -12.68 -8.27 10.21
C GLY A 73 -12.28 -8.95 8.91
N PHE A 74 -12.02 -8.20 7.84
CA PHE A 74 -11.55 -8.76 6.56
C PHE A 74 -10.05 -9.06 6.52
N MET A 75 -9.26 -8.47 7.43
CA MET A 75 -7.82 -8.63 7.42
C MET A 75 -7.24 -8.73 8.84
N PRO A 76 -6.36 -9.72 9.12
CA PRO A 76 -5.72 -9.86 10.41
C PRO A 76 -4.79 -8.67 10.75
N VAL A 77 -4.70 -8.35 12.04
CA VAL A 77 -3.85 -7.25 12.57
C VAL A 77 -2.45 -7.75 12.91
N THR A 78 -2.33 -9.00 13.37
CA THR A 78 -1.11 -9.53 14.00
C THR A 78 -0.19 -10.25 13.02
N TYR A 79 -0.72 -10.81 11.94
CA TYR A 79 0.03 -11.54 10.92
C TYR A 79 -0.59 -11.30 9.55
N LYS A 80 0.14 -11.64 8.48
CA LYS A 80 -0.41 -11.64 7.11
C LYS A 80 -1.08 -12.98 6.84
N ASP A 81 -2.27 -12.94 6.24
CA ASP A 81 -2.99 -14.16 5.87
C ASP A 81 -2.12 -15.05 4.93
N PRO A 82 -1.93 -16.35 5.26
CA PRO A 82 -1.07 -17.26 4.51
C PRO A 82 -1.45 -17.40 3.04
N ALA A 83 -2.71 -17.15 2.66
CA ALA A 83 -3.15 -17.16 1.27
C ALA A 83 -2.38 -16.15 0.40
N TYR A 84 -2.00 -15.01 0.98
CA TYR A 84 -1.30 -13.91 0.30
C TYR A 84 0.23 -13.92 0.52
N LEU A 85 0.77 -14.98 1.13
CA LEU A 85 2.21 -15.06 1.42
C LEU A 85 3.03 -15.28 0.14
N LYS A 86 2.43 -15.93 -0.86
CA LYS A 86 3.06 -16.28 -2.16
C LYS A 86 3.00 -15.16 -3.19
N ASP A 87 2.32 -14.05 -2.89
CA ASP A 87 2.17 -12.94 -3.83
C ASP A 87 3.52 -12.25 -4.14
N PRO A 88 3.69 -11.72 -5.36
CA PRO A 88 4.89 -10.96 -5.71
C PRO A 88 5.04 -9.76 -4.77
N LYS A 89 6.19 -9.68 -4.11
CA LYS A 89 6.49 -8.63 -3.13
C LYS A 89 6.78 -7.31 -3.84
N VAL A 90 5.93 -6.31 -3.62
CA VAL A 90 6.12 -4.94 -4.14
C VAL A 90 7.15 -4.17 -3.30
N CYS A 91 7.27 -4.50 -2.01
CA CYS A 91 8.20 -3.85 -1.09
C CYS A 91 9.57 -4.58 -1.09
N ASN A 92 10.65 -3.84 -1.34
CA ASN A 92 12.03 -4.35 -1.37
C ASN A 92 12.58 -4.56 0.05
N ILE A 93 12.07 -5.57 0.77
CA ILE A 93 12.52 -5.90 2.12
C ILE A 93 13.25 -7.23 2.09
N ARG A 94 14.51 -7.21 2.51
CA ARG A 94 15.27 -8.42 2.80
C ARG A 94 15.08 -8.75 4.27
N TYR A 95 14.33 -9.82 4.53
CA TYR A 95 14.36 -10.44 5.85
C TYR A 95 15.68 -11.19 5.95
N ARG A 96 16.40 -10.99 7.05
CA ARG A 96 17.56 -11.83 7.37
C ARG A 96 16.99 -13.16 7.86
N GLU A 97 17.29 -14.22 7.13
CA GLU A 97 16.99 -15.60 7.53
C GLU A 97 17.82 -15.99 8.75
#